data_AF-A0AAV9JSV0-F1
#
_entry.id   AF-A0AAV9JSV0-F1
#
_cell.length_a   1.000
_cell.length_b   1.000
_cell.length_c   1.000
_cell.angle_alpha   90.00
_cell.angle_beta   90.00
_cell.angle_gamma   90.00
#
_symmetry.space_group_name_H-M   'P 1'
#
loop_
_entity.id
_entity.type
_entity.pdbx_description
1 polymer ?
#
loop_
_entity_poly.entity_id
_entity_poly.type
_entity_poly.pdbx_seq_one_letter_code
_entity_poly.pdbx_strand_id
1 'polypeptide(L)'
;MLIISAVPHDCCSPQDAGDVGKNRFECRTCPYQMVLDRKYYERKGMELKAAEDVLGGADSWKNVDKTDTRCKNENCDSASAYFRQVQIRSADEPMTTFYKCVKCSTDWREN
;
A
#
# COMPACT_ATOMS: atom_id res chain seq x y z
N MET A 1 -8.20 -18.24 -29.94
CA MET A 1 -8.27 -16.92 -29.27
C MET A 1 -9.58 -16.27 -29.68
N LEU A 2 -10.44 -15.93 -28.71
CA LEU A 2 -11.70 -15.23 -28.95
C LEU A 2 -11.45 -13.71 -28.94
N ILE A 3 -12.05 -12.98 -29.86
CA ILE A 3 -12.02 -11.52 -29.92
C ILE A 3 -13.41 -10.94 -29.71
N ILE A 4 -13.48 -9.72 -29.18
CA ILE A 4 -14.74 -9.01 -28.98
C ILE A 4 -15.02 -8.16 -30.24
N SER A 5 -16.18 -8.35 -30.85
CA SER A 5 -16.66 -7.56 -31.99
C SER A 5 -18.16 -7.25 -31.83
N ALA A 6 -18.66 -6.18 -32.44
CA ALA A 6 -20.09 -5.87 -32.41
C ALA A 6 -20.84 -6.61 -33.52
N VAL A 7 -22.06 -7.09 -33.25
CA VAL A 7 -22.94 -7.72 -34.26
C VAL A 7 -23.22 -6.71 -35.39
N PRO A 8 -22.80 -6.99 -36.64
CA PRO A 8 -23.05 -6.10 -37.77
C PRO A 8 -24.54 -6.07 -38.13
N HIS A 9 -25.02 -4.90 -38.56
CA HIS A 9 -26.41 -4.70 -38.96
C HIS A 9 -26.76 -5.43 -40.28
N ASP A 10 -25.78 -5.61 -41.17
CA ASP A 10 -26.03 -5.97 -42.57
C ASP A 10 -25.95 -7.48 -42.86
N CYS A 11 -25.41 -8.29 -41.95
CA CYS A 11 -25.21 -9.73 -42.14
C CYS A 11 -25.64 -10.58 -40.92
N CYS A 12 -26.77 -10.21 -40.33
CA CYS A 12 -27.34 -10.89 -39.18
C CYS A 12 -28.15 -12.14 -39.59
N SER A 13 -27.93 -13.28 -38.93
CA SER A 13 -28.82 -14.44 -39.02
C SER A 13 -30.22 -14.09 -38.46
N PRO A 14 -31.31 -14.77 -38.90
CA PRO A 14 -32.66 -14.50 -38.39
C PRO A 14 -32.81 -14.62 -36.87
N GLN A 15 -31.94 -15.39 -36.21
CA GLN A 15 -31.94 -15.64 -34.77
C GLN A 15 -31.29 -14.49 -33.97
N ASP A 16 -30.35 -13.76 -34.57
CA ASP A 16 -29.56 -12.73 -33.90
C ASP A 16 -30.08 -11.30 -34.16
N ALA A 17 -31.21 -11.17 -34.86
CA ALA A 17 -31.78 -9.88 -35.24
C ALA A 17 -32.17 -9.01 -34.03
N GLY A 18 -32.39 -9.63 -32.87
CA GLY A 18 -32.62 -8.94 -31.59
C GLY A 18 -31.35 -8.46 -30.88
N ASP A 19 -30.18 -8.91 -31.34
CA ASP A 19 -28.88 -8.67 -30.71
C ASP A 19 -27.98 -7.71 -31.51
N VAL A 20 -28.56 -7.06 -32.50
CA VAL A 20 -27.91 -6.05 -33.34
C VAL A 20 -27.38 -4.91 -32.48
N GLY A 21 -26.07 -4.64 -32.58
CA GLY A 21 -25.38 -3.64 -31.75
C GLY A 21 -24.86 -4.17 -30.39
N LYS A 22 -25.14 -5.43 -30.01
CA LYS A 22 -24.50 -6.06 -28.85
C LYS A 22 -23.10 -6.57 -29.20
N ASN A 23 -22.25 -6.68 -28.18
CA ASN A 23 -20.92 -7.26 -28.31
C ASN A 23 -21.04 -8.80 -28.40
N ARG A 24 -20.24 -9.43 -29.25
CA ARG A 24 -20.08 -10.89 -29.37
C ARG A 24 -18.62 -11.30 -29.22
N PHE A 25 -18.39 -12.52 -28.72
CA PHE A 25 -17.13 -13.23 -28.84
C PHE A 25 -17.10 -13.99 -30.16
N GLU A 26 -16.08 -13.72 -30.97
CA GLU A 26 -15.84 -14.40 -32.24
C GLU A 26 -14.53 -15.18 -32.18
N CYS A 27 -14.58 -16.43 -32.62
CA CYS A 27 -13.38 -17.22 -32.80
C CYS A 27 -12.74 -16.93 -34.16
N ARG A 28 -11.43 -16.68 -34.20
CA ARG A 28 -10.70 -16.46 -35.46
C ARG A 28 -10.45 -17.72 -36.28
N THR A 29 -10.69 -18.90 -35.71
CA THR A 29 -10.33 -20.20 -36.32
C THR A 29 -11.55 -21.00 -36.74
N CYS A 30 -12.72 -20.73 -36.18
CA CYS A 30 -13.96 -21.43 -36.48
C CYS A 30 -15.15 -20.44 -36.49
N PRO A 31 -16.28 -20.76 -37.13
CA PRO A 31 -17.45 -19.89 -37.22
C PRO A 31 -18.24 -19.75 -35.90
N TYR A 32 -17.60 -20.04 -34.76
CA TYR A 32 -18.23 -19.96 -33.46
C TYR A 32 -18.43 -18.51 -33.05
N GLN A 33 -19.67 -18.17 -32.71
CA GLN A 33 -20.08 -16.86 -32.25
C GLN A 33 -20.91 -17.01 -30.97
N MET A 34 -20.68 -16.13 -30.00
CA MET A 34 -21.43 -16.08 -28.75
C MET A 34 -21.72 -14.62 -28.37
N VAL A 35 -22.99 -14.27 -28.18
CA VAL A 35 -23.40 -12.90 -27.76
C VAL A 35 -23.11 -12.69 -26.27
N LEU A 36 -22.58 -11.52 -25.90
CA LEU A 36 -22.34 -11.15 -24.51
C LEU A 36 -23.62 -10.58 -23.87
N ASP A 37 -24.32 -11.41 -23.11
CA ASP A 37 -25.51 -10.97 -22.35
C ASP A 37 -25.17 -10.32 -21.00
N ARG A 38 -23.96 -10.54 -20.51
CA ARG A 38 -23.52 -10.13 -19.17
C ARG A 38 -22.29 -9.24 -19.23
N LYS A 39 -22.08 -8.46 -18.17
CA LYS A 39 -20.87 -7.65 -18.01
C LYS A 39 -19.70 -8.55 -17.60
N TYR A 40 -18.70 -8.66 -18.48
CA TYR A 40 -17.42 -9.31 -18.18
C TYR A 40 -16.40 -8.25 -17.80
N TYR A 41 -15.72 -8.43 -16.68
CA TYR A 41 -14.64 -7.56 -16.25
C TYR A 41 -13.54 -8.40 -15.63
N GLU A 42 -12.30 -8.03 -15.90
CA GLU A 42 -11.13 -8.59 -15.24
C GLU A 42 -10.61 -7.55 -14.25
N ARG A 43 -10.60 -7.90 -12.96
CA ARG A 43 -10.05 -7.02 -11.92
C ARG A 43 -8.55 -7.30 -11.80
N LYS A 44 -7.73 -6.36 -12.26
CA LYS A 44 -6.30 -6.38 -11.97
C LYS A 44 -6.04 -5.59 -10.70
N GLY A 45 -5.66 -6.28 -9.62
CA GLY A 45 -5.16 -5.63 -8.42
C GLY A 45 -3.81 -4.97 -8.72
N MET A 46 -3.69 -3.66 -8.46
CA MET A 46 -2.41 -2.98 -8.48
C MET A 46 -1.89 -2.90 -7.04
N GLU A 47 -0.61 -3.20 -6.83
CA GLU A 47 0.01 -2.97 -5.54
C GLU A 47 0.22 -1.48 -5.31
N LEU A 48 -0.18 -1.00 -4.13
CA LEU A 48 0.05 0.38 -3.71
C LEU A 48 1.52 0.57 -3.36
N LYS A 49 2.07 1.75 -3.66
CA LYS A 49 3.41 2.12 -3.17
C LYS A 49 3.37 2.12 -1.63
N ALA A 50 4.33 1.44 -1.00
CA ALA A 50 4.49 1.48 0.44
C ALA A 50 4.71 2.93 0.91
N ALA A 51 4.01 3.33 1.98
CA ALA A 51 4.23 4.63 2.60
C ALA A 51 5.66 4.65 3.19
N GLU A 52 6.49 5.55 2.69
CA GLU A 52 7.82 5.77 3.24
C GLU A 52 7.67 6.45 4.61
N ASP A 53 8.36 5.92 5.62
CA ASP A 53 8.31 6.48 6.97
C ASP A 53 9.10 7.79 7.00
N VAL A 54 8.37 8.90 7.14
CA VAL A 54 8.89 10.28 7.15
C VAL A 54 9.91 10.51 8.28
N LEU A 55 9.87 9.67 9.33
CA LEU A 55 10.78 9.76 10.46
C LEU A 55 11.83 8.63 10.47
N GLY A 56 12.06 7.98 9.31
CA GLY A 56 13.22 7.12 9.02
C GLY A 56 13.19 5.71 9.62
N GLY A 57 12.02 5.22 10.05
CA GLY A 57 11.81 3.80 10.35
C GLY A 57 12.77 3.21 11.38
N ALA A 58 13.11 1.94 11.20
CA ALA A 58 14.03 1.21 12.08
C ALA A 58 15.48 1.76 12.04
N ASP A 59 15.84 2.46 10.95
CA ASP A 59 17.19 2.96 10.72
C ASP A 59 17.49 4.28 11.42
N SER A 60 16.46 5.02 11.85
CA SER A 60 16.59 6.31 12.53
C SER A 60 17.36 6.27 13.85
N TRP A 61 17.58 5.09 14.43
CA TRP A 61 18.29 4.93 15.69
C TRP A 61 19.72 4.42 15.53
N LYS A 62 20.18 4.14 14.31
CA LYS A 62 21.52 3.56 14.06
C LYS A 62 22.68 4.51 14.36
N ASN A 63 22.49 5.82 14.15
CA ASN A 63 23.53 6.85 14.32
C ASN A 63 23.22 7.82 15.47
N VAL A 64 22.40 7.39 16.42
CA VAL A 64 21.95 8.23 17.52
C VAL A 64 22.91 8.05 18.70
N ASP A 65 23.24 9.14 19.37
CA ASP A 65 24.13 9.15 20.53
C ASP A 65 23.53 8.37 21.71
N LYS A 66 24.42 7.84 22.57
CA LYS A 66 24.05 7.07 23.76
C LYS A 66 24.29 7.91 25.01
N THR A 67 23.35 7.84 25.94
CA THR A 67 23.46 8.45 27.28
C THR A 67 23.22 7.39 28.35
N ASP A 68 23.86 7.57 29.50
CA ASP A 68 23.68 6.71 30.67
C ASP A 68 22.42 7.12 31.44
N THR A 69 21.27 6.62 30.97
CA THR A 69 19.95 6.82 31.60
C THR A 69 19.31 5.48 31.92
N ARG A 70 18.78 5.32 33.14
CA ARG A 70 18.05 4.11 33.52
C ARG A 70 16.76 3.98 32.71
N CYS A 71 16.50 2.77 32.19
CA CYS A 71 15.24 2.50 31.50
C CYS A 71 14.04 2.66 32.43
N LYS A 72 12.95 3.23 31.90
CA LYS A 72 11.68 3.39 32.62
C LYS A 72 10.94 2.06 32.83
N ASN A 73 11.27 1.02 32.07
CA ASN A 73 10.66 -0.29 32.20
C ASN A 73 11.24 -1.02 33.42
N GLU A 74 10.37 -1.37 34.37
CA GLU A 74 10.75 -2.07 35.60
C GLU A 74 11.37 -3.46 35.34
N ASN A 75 11.10 -4.04 34.16
CA ASN A 75 11.64 -5.35 33.76
C ASN A 75 13.00 -5.26 33.05
N CYS A 76 13.63 -4.08 32.99
CA CYS A 76 14.87 -3.87 32.24
C CYS A 76 15.93 -3.09 33.03
N ASP A 77 17.04 -3.77 33.37
CA ASP A 77 18.19 -3.19 34.09
C ASP A 77 19.24 -2.55 33.16
N SER A 78 18.84 -2.02 32.00
CA SER A 78 19.78 -1.26 31.16
C SER A 78 20.03 0.13 31.76
N ALA A 79 21.31 0.47 31.92
CA ALA A 79 21.75 1.81 32.33
C ALA A 79 22.05 2.74 31.14
N SER A 80 21.90 2.26 29.89
CA SER A 80 22.16 3.04 28.68
C SER A 80 20.94 3.10 27.76
N ALA A 81 20.72 4.29 27.18
CA ALA A 81 19.66 4.58 26.24
C ALA A 81 20.17 5.42 25.07
N TYR A 82 19.62 5.22 23.87
CA TYR A 82 19.80 6.15 22.76
C TYR A 82 18.97 7.40 23.00
N PHE A 83 19.49 8.58 22.72
CA PHE A 83 18.75 9.83 22.88
C PHE A 83 18.74 10.66 21.59
N ARG A 84 17.58 11.18 21.20
CA ARG A 84 17.48 12.15 20.11
C ARG A 84 16.70 13.37 20.57
N GLN A 85 17.12 14.54 20.13
CA GLN A 85 16.44 15.80 20.41
C GLN A 85 15.69 16.24 19.16
N VAL A 86 14.40 16.51 19.29
CA VAL A 86 13.56 16.97 18.19
C VAL A 86 12.80 18.21 18.62
N GLN A 87 12.86 19.26 17.80
CA GLN A 87 12.07 20.47 17.99
C GLN A 87 10.65 20.24 17.46
N ILE A 88 9.73 19.88 18.35
CA ILE A 88 8.30 19.70 18.01
C ILE A 88 7.45 20.93 18.34
N ARG A 89 8.03 21.94 18.98
CA ARG A 89 7.34 23.15 19.50
C ARG A 89 7.95 24.42 18.89
N SER A 90 7.37 25.58 19.19
CA SER A 90 7.94 26.87 18.80
C SER A 90 9.38 27.00 19.28
N ALA A 91 10.19 27.80 18.57
CA ALA A 91 11.62 27.94 18.86
C ALA A 91 11.93 28.50 20.27
N ASP A 92 10.94 29.08 20.94
CA ASP A 92 11.07 29.68 22.27
C ASP A 92 10.98 28.64 23.40
N GLU A 93 10.55 27.41 23.11
CA GLU A 93 10.52 26.31 24.07
C GLU A 93 11.71 25.35 23.87
N PRO A 94 12.27 24.77 24.95
CA PRO A 94 13.40 23.86 24.85
C PRO A 94 13.06 22.62 24.02
N MET A 95 14.09 22.05 23.37
CA MET A 95 13.94 20.85 22.54
C MET A 95 13.40 19.67 23.35
N THR A 96 12.49 18.89 22.74
CA THR A 96 11.99 17.66 23.35
C THR A 96 12.94 16.50 23.09
N THR A 97 13.38 15.84 24.16
CA THR A 97 14.29 14.70 24.12
C THR A 97 13.48 13.40 24.16
N PHE A 98 13.84 12.48 23.25
CA PHE A 98 13.28 11.14 23.17
C PHE A 98 14.38 10.14 23.50
N TYR A 99 14.06 9.20 24.39
CA TYR A 99 14.94 8.12 24.79
C TYR A 99 14.42 6.79 24.26
N LYS A 100 15.35 5.93 23.85
CA LYS A 100 15.07 4.55 23.45
C LYS A 100 16.03 3.60 24.15
N CYS A 101 15.48 2.62 24.87
CA CYS A 101 16.31 1.63 25.54
C CYS A 101 17.08 0.75 24.53
N VAL A 102 18.37 0.52 24.80
CA VAL A 102 19.23 -0.35 23.98
C VAL A 102 18.78 -1.81 24.00
N LYS A 103 18.22 -2.29 25.12
CA LYS A 103 17.84 -3.70 25.31
C LYS A 103 16.37 -3.99 24.99
N CYS A 104 15.44 -3.22 25.56
CA CYS A 104 14.01 -3.50 25.45
C CYS A 104 13.30 -2.69 24.35
N SER A 105 14.01 -1.79 23.66
CA SER A 105 13.43 -0.90 22.62
C SER A 105 12.20 -0.12 23.07
N THR A 106 11.99 0.05 24.38
CA THR A 106 10.94 0.91 24.91
C THR A 106 11.34 2.36 24.67
N ASP A 107 10.41 3.14 24.12
CA ASP A 107 10.59 4.56 23.86
C ASP A 107 9.89 5.39 24.94
N TRP A 108 10.53 6.44 25.44
CA TRP A 108 9.92 7.39 26.37
C TRP A 108 10.41 8.83 26.12
N ARG A 109 9.68 9.81 26.65
CA ARG A 109 10.04 11.23 26.60
C ARG A 109 10.57 11.68 27.95
N GLU A 110 11.49 12.65 27.93
CA GLU A 110 11.81 13.45 29.11
C GLU A 110 10.57 14.26 29.50
N ASN A 111 10.25 14.21 30.79
CA ASN A 111 9.05 14.81 31.35
C ASN A 111 9.31 16.28 31.70
#